data_AF-A0A7V4MG11-F1
#
_entry.id   AF-A0A7V4MG11-F1
#
_cell.length_a   1.000
_cell.length_b   1.000
_cell.length_c   1.000
_cell.angle_alpha   90.00
_cell.angle_beta   90.00
_cell.angle_gamma   90.00
#
_symmetry.space_group_name_H-M   'P 1'
#
loop_
_entity.id
_entity.type
_entity.pdbx_description
1 polymer ?
#
loop_
_entity_poly.entity_id
_entity_poly.type
_entity_poly.pdbx_seq_one_letter_code
_entity_poly.pdbx_strand_id
1 'polypeptide(L)'
;MNRFVPFLCLSAALTGLAGVQPAPLVEAGGPATSANPPPARWLLVVNTSAAMERRARAVEGVVGELLSSGMRGELQPRDQIGLWTFNRELQAGAAPLQTWMPARSNHIAGRTVNVLSLQPFAGTPRFATVLAQLEPLIAQSHRLTVLFFTDATATFTNTPWDAELNAAIAAEKAALEKTRMPLVIVLRSCRGQLTGWSVTLAPWPVEFPPFPAAPAVVARAEPPPAPARPSGPPREIHIGPVKPPEPAPAITSLPAPPKVETLTATLAPPVTVGQPPPTGAAPAPSAPPSIADVTPPARNADASAAPAPPTEEAPQPPTASVPAPVAAAQTVAPPALTNALPADGSRLTTLIVTNLAATNGVAAAQAPPVPRERPARPASPAPTVAAFAASPEARLPRGNDVNWLLIGGVGLLSVASGLAVWLALRSRRPAPASFITRSMARR
;
A
#
# COMPACT_ATOMS: atom_id res chain seq x y z
N MET A 1 19.27 -32.72 37.33
CA MET A 1 17.82 -33.08 37.42
C MET A 1 17.12 -32.45 36.23
N ASN A 2 17.02 -33.20 35.12
CA ASN A 2 15.78 -33.79 34.59
C ASN A 2 14.71 -32.73 34.29
N ARG A 3 14.28 -32.53 33.03
CA ARG A 3 13.56 -33.55 32.26
C ARG A 3 13.83 -33.49 30.75
N PHE A 4 14.26 -34.64 30.25
CA PHE A 4 14.15 -35.16 28.89
C PHE A 4 12.67 -35.34 28.50
N VAL A 5 12.29 -34.97 27.28
CA VAL A 5 11.01 -35.36 26.66
C VAL A 5 11.35 -36.26 25.46
N PRO A 6 10.90 -37.53 25.45
CA PRO A 6 11.23 -38.46 24.37
C PRO A 6 10.29 -38.30 23.17
N PHE A 7 10.92 -38.33 22.00
CA PHE A 7 10.36 -38.68 20.71
C PHE A 7 9.63 -40.04 20.80
N LEU A 8 8.38 -40.12 20.33
CA LEU A 8 7.72 -41.39 20.07
C LEU A 8 7.31 -41.45 18.59
N CYS A 9 8.03 -42.30 17.85
CA CYS A 9 7.64 -42.79 16.54
C CYS A 9 6.34 -43.59 16.66
N LEU A 10 5.38 -43.34 15.77
CA LEU A 10 4.36 -44.32 15.42
C LEU A 10 4.28 -44.43 13.89
N SER A 11 4.97 -45.45 13.38
CA SER A 11 4.74 -45.99 12.04
C SER A 11 3.50 -46.87 12.09
N ALA A 12 2.56 -46.68 11.17
CA ALA A 12 1.54 -47.69 10.86
C ALA A 12 1.23 -47.72 9.36
N ALA A 13 1.38 -48.92 8.83
CA ALA A 13 1.04 -49.49 7.52
C ALA A 13 -0.31 -49.01 6.93
N LEU A 14 -0.40 -48.68 5.64
CA LEU A 14 -0.55 -49.57 4.47
C LEU A 14 -1.89 -50.35 4.43
N THR A 15 -2.91 -49.80 3.76
CA THR A 15 -3.93 -50.61 3.05
C THR A 15 -4.41 -49.86 1.81
N GLY A 16 -4.23 -50.47 0.65
CA GLY A 16 -4.68 -49.96 -0.64
C GLY A 16 -6.15 -50.23 -0.91
N LEU A 17 -6.73 -49.37 -1.75
CA LEU A 17 -7.90 -49.68 -2.56
C LEU A 17 -7.77 -48.88 -3.86
N ALA A 18 -7.40 -49.57 -4.92
CA ALA A 18 -7.35 -49.05 -6.27
C ALA A 18 -8.79 -48.87 -6.77
N GLY A 19 -9.31 -47.64 -6.68
CA GLY A 19 -10.52 -47.23 -7.37
C GLY A 19 -10.20 -46.90 -8.83
N VAL A 20 -10.62 -47.75 -9.75
CA VAL A 20 -10.65 -47.44 -11.19
C VAL A 20 -11.69 -46.33 -11.39
N GLN A 21 -11.22 -45.10 -11.54
CA GLN A 21 -12.06 -43.97 -11.90
C GLN A 21 -12.31 -44.02 -13.42
N PRO A 22 -13.56 -44.00 -13.90
CA PRO A 22 -13.85 -43.89 -15.31
C PRO A 22 -13.34 -42.54 -15.84
N ALA A 23 -12.53 -42.60 -16.90
CA ALA A 23 -12.02 -41.42 -17.58
C ALA A 23 -13.20 -40.55 -18.06
N PRO A 24 -13.23 -39.25 -17.73
CA PRO A 24 -14.21 -38.35 -18.31
C PRO A 24 -13.98 -38.25 -19.81
N LEU A 25 -15.04 -38.51 -20.58
CA LEU A 25 -15.11 -38.28 -22.01
C LEU A 25 -14.71 -36.81 -22.26
N VAL A 26 -13.57 -36.60 -22.93
CA VAL A 26 -13.12 -35.27 -23.34
C VAL A 26 -14.06 -34.78 -24.43
N GLU A 27 -15.03 -33.97 -24.03
CA GLU A 27 -15.90 -33.23 -24.94
C GLU A 27 -15.02 -32.27 -25.75
N ALA A 28 -15.04 -32.41 -27.07
CA ALA A 28 -14.28 -31.60 -27.99
C ALA A 28 -14.79 -30.15 -27.93
N GLY A 29 -14.11 -29.31 -27.14
CA GLY A 29 -14.40 -27.89 -27.00
C GLY A 29 -14.31 -27.16 -28.34
N GLY A 30 -15.39 -26.46 -28.69
CA GLY A 30 -15.45 -25.54 -29.83
C GLY A 30 -14.43 -24.39 -29.73
N PRO A 31 -14.33 -23.56 -30.79
CA PRO A 31 -13.31 -22.51 -30.87
C PRO A 31 -13.43 -21.56 -29.68
N ALA A 32 -12.35 -21.47 -28.91
CA ALA A 32 -12.25 -20.60 -27.75
C ALA A 32 -12.47 -19.14 -28.17
N THR A 33 -13.66 -18.61 -27.86
CA THR A 33 -13.96 -17.18 -27.86
C THR A 33 -12.87 -16.47 -27.08
N SER A 34 -12.24 -15.44 -27.65
CA SER A 34 -11.11 -14.69 -27.10
C SER A 34 -11.35 -14.30 -25.63
N ALA A 35 -10.85 -15.13 -24.73
CA ALA A 35 -10.99 -14.92 -23.30
C ALA A 35 -10.09 -13.74 -22.93
N ASN A 36 -10.72 -12.64 -22.51
CA ASN A 36 -10.00 -11.49 -21.96
C ASN A 36 -9.06 -12.01 -20.86
N PRO A 37 -7.75 -11.71 -20.91
CA PRO A 37 -6.80 -12.24 -19.92
C PRO A 37 -7.26 -11.92 -18.50
N PRO A 38 -6.97 -12.81 -17.52
CA PRO A 38 -7.33 -12.56 -16.13
C PRO A 38 -6.73 -11.22 -15.67
N PRO A 39 -7.46 -10.45 -14.84
CA PRO A 39 -6.98 -9.16 -14.35
C PRO A 39 -5.66 -9.31 -13.59
N ALA A 40 -4.74 -8.37 -13.79
CA ALA A 40 -3.47 -8.40 -13.09
C ALA A 40 -3.67 -8.02 -11.61
N ARG A 41 -2.87 -8.59 -10.73
CA ARG A 41 -2.88 -8.29 -9.30
C ARG A 41 -1.73 -7.38 -8.97
N TRP A 42 -1.99 -6.40 -8.13
CA TRP A 42 -1.04 -5.41 -7.67
C TRP A 42 -1.08 -5.39 -6.15
N LEU A 43 0.09 -5.46 -5.53
CA LEU A 43 0.21 -5.50 -4.08
C LEU A 43 1.17 -4.39 -3.62
N LEU A 44 0.65 -3.48 -2.81
CA LEU A 44 1.43 -2.49 -2.10
C LEU A 44 1.79 -3.08 -0.74
N VAL A 45 3.08 -3.16 -0.42
CA VAL A 45 3.59 -3.66 0.85
C VAL A 45 4.33 -2.53 1.55
N VAL A 46 3.77 -2.00 2.63
CA VAL A 46 4.30 -0.82 3.31
C VAL A 46 4.87 -1.19 4.68
N ASN A 47 6.16 -0.88 4.89
CA ASN A 47 6.79 -0.99 6.20
C ASN A 47 6.26 0.11 7.14
N THR A 48 5.60 -0.29 8.23
CA THR A 48 5.06 0.57 9.29
C THR A 48 5.84 0.42 10.61
N SER A 49 7.13 0.09 10.53
CA SER A 49 8.01 0.08 11.69
C SER A 49 8.36 1.49 12.19
N ALA A 50 8.90 1.60 13.41
CA ALA A 50 9.27 2.88 13.99
C ALA A 50 10.31 3.66 13.14
N ALA A 51 11.21 2.96 12.45
CA ALA A 51 12.21 3.59 11.57
C ALA A 51 11.59 4.29 10.34
N MET A 52 10.37 3.89 9.95
CA MET A 52 9.63 4.48 8.84
C MET A 52 8.79 5.69 9.23
N GLU A 53 8.61 6.00 10.52
CA GLU A 53 7.78 7.12 11.00
C GLU A 53 8.22 8.46 10.37
N ARG A 54 9.54 8.71 10.33
CA ARG A 54 10.12 9.92 9.73
C ARG A 54 9.89 10.03 8.22
N ARG A 55 9.50 8.93 7.56
CA ARG A 55 9.27 8.81 6.12
C ARG A 55 7.78 8.66 5.78
N ALA A 56 6.89 8.60 6.78
CA ALA A 56 5.47 8.30 6.60
C ALA A 56 4.80 9.21 5.56
N ARG A 57 4.99 10.53 5.68
CA ARG A 57 4.45 11.50 4.72
C ARG A 57 4.98 11.33 3.30
N ALA A 58 6.26 10.96 3.15
CA ALA A 58 6.84 10.69 1.84
C ALA A 58 6.25 9.41 1.23
N VAL A 59 6.06 8.36 2.03
CA VAL A 59 5.36 7.13 1.58
C VAL A 59 3.95 7.43 1.13
N GLU A 60 3.17 8.18 1.92
CA GLU A 60 1.81 8.61 1.55
C GLU A 60 1.80 9.36 0.20
N GLY A 61 2.72 10.31 0.03
CA GLY A 61 2.85 11.07 -1.22
C GLY A 61 3.15 10.18 -2.43
N VAL A 62 4.17 9.32 -2.33
CA VAL A 62 4.57 8.42 -3.42
C VAL A 62 3.46 7.42 -3.75
N VAL A 63 2.80 6.83 -2.74
CA VAL A 63 1.67 5.92 -2.96
C VAL A 63 0.50 6.65 -3.63
N GLY A 64 0.19 7.87 -3.19
CA GLY A 64 -0.85 8.71 -3.78
C GLY A 64 -0.58 9.03 -5.25
N GLU A 65 0.65 9.43 -5.58
CA GLU A 65 1.08 9.73 -6.95
C GLU A 65 1.06 8.48 -7.85
N LEU A 66 1.63 7.37 -7.38
CA LEU A 66 1.63 6.11 -8.12
C LEU A 66 0.21 5.63 -8.40
N LEU A 67 -0.67 5.66 -7.40
CA LEU A 67 -2.06 5.24 -7.60
C LEU A 67 -2.84 6.20 -8.47
N SER A 68 -2.74 7.52 -8.28
CA SER A 68 -3.48 8.49 -9.09
C SER A 68 -3.08 8.44 -10.57
N SER A 69 -1.80 8.17 -10.86
CA SER A 69 -1.28 7.97 -12.22
C SER A 69 -1.56 6.59 -12.81
N GLY A 70 -2.19 5.68 -12.07
CA GLY A 70 -2.41 4.30 -12.52
C GLY A 70 -1.12 3.50 -12.67
N MET A 71 -0.19 3.64 -11.72
CA MET A 71 1.16 3.10 -11.79
C MET A 71 1.88 3.55 -13.07
N ARG A 72 1.81 4.85 -13.38
CA ARG A 72 2.32 5.43 -14.63
C ARG A 72 1.66 4.83 -15.89
N GLY A 73 0.39 4.49 -15.81
CA GLY A 73 -0.38 3.88 -16.90
C GLY A 73 -0.23 2.36 -17.03
N GLU A 74 0.54 1.70 -16.15
CA GLU A 74 0.67 0.24 -16.16
C GLU A 74 -0.60 -0.49 -15.70
N LEU A 75 -1.42 0.15 -14.85
CA LEU A 75 -2.67 -0.43 -14.35
C LEU A 75 -3.75 -0.45 -15.43
N GLN A 76 -4.26 -1.65 -15.73
CA GLN A 76 -5.34 -1.85 -16.69
C GLN A 76 -6.71 -1.89 -16.00
N PRO A 77 -7.80 -1.46 -16.67
CA PRO A 77 -9.13 -1.60 -16.11
C PRO A 77 -9.39 -3.03 -15.65
N ARG A 78 -9.97 -3.18 -14.45
CA ARG A 78 -10.23 -4.46 -13.74
C ARG A 78 -9.05 -5.07 -12.99
N ASP A 79 -7.85 -4.52 -13.10
CA ASP A 79 -6.72 -4.93 -12.24
C ASP A 79 -7.11 -4.81 -10.76
N GLN A 80 -6.55 -5.69 -9.92
CA GLN A 80 -6.85 -5.71 -8.48
C GLN A 80 -5.69 -5.11 -7.70
N ILE A 81 -6.00 -4.28 -6.70
CA ILE A 81 -5.02 -3.60 -5.84
C ILE A 81 -5.25 -4.02 -4.39
N GLY A 82 -4.25 -4.66 -3.80
CA GLY A 82 -4.19 -4.98 -2.38
C GLY A 82 -3.21 -4.07 -1.64
N LEU A 83 -3.46 -3.86 -0.35
CA LEU A 83 -2.56 -3.17 0.57
C LEU A 83 -2.22 -4.09 1.74
N TRP A 84 -0.94 -4.34 1.93
CA TRP A 84 -0.37 -4.95 3.11
C TRP A 84 0.48 -3.94 3.85
N THR A 85 0.36 -3.92 5.16
CA THR A 85 1.27 -3.19 6.04
C THR A 85 2.01 -4.20 6.90
N PHE A 86 3.24 -3.89 7.29
CA PHE A 86 3.98 -4.77 8.18
C PHE A 86 4.91 -4.01 9.10
N ASN A 87 4.97 -4.48 10.33
CA ASN A 87 5.96 -4.08 11.31
C ASN A 87 6.51 -5.36 11.98
N ARG A 88 6.16 -5.64 13.25
CA ARG A 88 6.42 -6.94 13.88
C ARG A 88 5.58 -8.06 13.27
N GLU A 89 4.41 -7.72 12.76
CA GLU A 89 3.45 -8.64 12.17
C GLU A 89 3.02 -8.14 10.80
N LEU A 90 2.60 -9.08 9.95
CA LEU A 90 2.01 -8.76 8.65
C LEU A 90 0.51 -8.53 8.84
N GLN A 91 0.03 -7.40 8.36
CA GLN A 91 -1.39 -7.05 8.31
C GLN A 91 -1.84 -7.16 6.85
N ALA A 92 -2.18 -8.37 6.44
CA ALA A 92 -2.72 -8.64 5.11
C ALA A 92 -4.16 -8.12 5.03
N GLY A 93 -4.42 -7.19 4.10
CA GLY A 93 -5.76 -6.61 3.93
C GLY A 93 -6.04 -5.41 4.83
N ALA A 94 -5.01 -4.63 5.17
CA ALA A 94 -5.17 -3.34 5.86
C ALA A 94 -6.17 -2.40 5.15
N ALA A 95 -6.31 -2.55 3.83
CA ALA A 95 -7.42 -2.01 3.06
C ALA A 95 -8.19 -3.14 2.35
N PRO A 96 -9.51 -2.97 2.10
CA PRO A 96 -10.27 -3.87 1.23
C PRO A 96 -9.61 -4.00 -0.14
N LEU A 97 -9.68 -5.18 -0.75
CA LEU A 97 -9.21 -5.37 -2.12
C LEU A 97 -9.99 -4.46 -3.08
N GLN A 98 -9.28 -3.65 -3.86
CA GLN A 98 -9.89 -2.66 -4.75
C GLN A 98 -9.74 -3.07 -6.21
N THR A 99 -10.79 -2.88 -7.00
CA THR A 99 -10.72 -3.03 -8.46
C THR A 99 -10.37 -1.69 -9.08
N TRP A 100 -9.30 -1.67 -9.88
CA TRP A 100 -8.81 -0.50 -10.56
C TRP A 100 -9.73 -0.08 -11.72
N MET A 101 -10.04 1.21 -11.76
CA MET A 101 -10.68 1.88 -12.88
C MET A 101 -10.05 3.27 -13.03
N PRO A 102 -9.61 3.69 -14.24
CA PRO A 102 -9.02 5.01 -14.43
C PRO A 102 -9.91 6.16 -13.93
N ALA A 103 -11.23 6.06 -14.16
CA ALA A 103 -12.21 7.05 -13.68
C ALA A 103 -12.31 7.18 -12.15
N ARG A 104 -11.76 6.21 -11.40
CA ARG A 104 -11.77 6.18 -9.92
C ARG A 104 -10.37 6.29 -9.32
N SER A 105 -9.35 6.63 -10.12
CA SER A 105 -7.94 6.66 -9.69
C SER A 105 -7.72 7.50 -8.44
N ASN A 106 -8.17 8.75 -8.43
CA ASN A 106 -8.02 9.68 -7.31
C ASN A 106 -8.74 9.20 -6.04
N HIS A 107 -9.90 8.56 -6.19
CA HIS A 107 -10.64 8.01 -5.07
C HIS A 107 -9.94 6.78 -4.47
N ILE A 108 -9.40 5.88 -5.32
CA ILE A 108 -8.60 4.72 -4.88
C ILE A 108 -7.32 5.22 -4.16
N ALA A 109 -6.62 6.19 -4.76
CA ALA A 109 -5.43 6.80 -4.17
C ALA A 109 -5.73 7.42 -2.79
N GLY A 110 -6.75 8.28 -2.71
CA GLY A 110 -7.13 8.95 -1.46
C GLY A 110 -7.54 7.97 -0.36
N ARG A 111 -8.28 6.89 -0.70
CA ARG A 111 -8.63 5.85 0.27
C ARG A 111 -7.40 5.10 0.80
N THR A 112 -6.48 4.72 -0.08
CA THR A 112 -5.25 4.03 0.32
C THR A 112 -4.37 4.92 1.19
N VAL A 113 -4.19 6.19 0.83
CA VAL A 113 -3.44 7.17 1.64
C VAL A 113 -4.09 7.39 3.00
N ASN A 114 -5.43 7.51 3.05
CA ASN A 114 -6.15 7.63 4.31
C ASN A 114 -5.90 6.42 5.23
N VAL A 115 -5.99 5.20 4.68
CA VAL A 115 -5.67 3.98 5.44
C VAL A 115 -4.24 4.02 5.99
N LEU A 116 -3.26 4.42 5.17
CA LEU A 116 -1.85 4.52 5.58
C LEU A 116 -1.64 5.59 6.67
N SER A 117 -2.32 6.73 6.57
CA SER A 117 -2.19 7.81 7.56
C SER A 117 -2.71 7.45 8.95
N LEU A 118 -3.59 6.44 9.04
CA LEU A 118 -4.14 5.91 10.29
C LEU A 118 -3.28 4.78 10.88
N GLN A 119 -2.26 4.31 10.15
CA GLN A 119 -1.40 3.23 10.63
C GLN A 119 -0.41 3.73 11.68
N PRO A 120 -0.32 3.09 12.86
CA PRO A 120 0.73 3.41 13.82
C PRO A 120 2.09 2.91 13.32
N PHE A 121 3.10 3.78 13.37
CA PHE A 121 4.49 3.43 13.07
C PHE A 121 5.17 2.97 14.35
N ALA A 122 5.39 1.66 14.49
CA ALA A 122 5.88 1.09 15.75
C ALA A 122 6.65 -0.21 15.54
N GLY A 123 7.53 -0.51 16.49
CA GLY A 123 8.27 -1.77 16.51
C GLY A 123 9.32 -1.91 15.42
N THR A 124 9.79 -3.15 15.24
CA THR A 124 10.87 -3.54 14.33
C THR A 124 10.27 -4.36 13.18
N PRO A 125 10.67 -4.13 11.92
CA PRO A 125 10.12 -4.87 10.80
C PRO A 125 10.54 -6.34 10.83
N ARG A 126 9.60 -7.26 10.60
CA ARG A 126 9.84 -8.69 10.37
C ARG A 126 9.56 -9.02 8.92
N PHE A 127 10.52 -8.75 8.06
CA PHE A 127 10.31 -8.91 6.62
C PHE A 127 10.12 -10.36 6.18
N ALA A 128 10.74 -11.32 6.88
CA ALA A 128 10.61 -12.74 6.55
C ALA A 128 9.15 -13.24 6.57
N THR A 129 8.29 -12.71 7.43
CA THR A 129 6.86 -13.11 7.48
C THR A 129 6.10 -12.62 6.24
N VAL A 130 6.49 -11.47 5.71
CA VAL A 130 5.94 -10.93 4.45
C VAL A 130 6.30 -11.84 3.29
N LEU A 131 7.58 -12.21 3.17
CA LEU A 131 8.06 -13.09 2.09
C LEU A 131 7.38 -14.47 2.14
N ALA A 132 7.26 -15.06 3.34
CA ALA A 132 6.58 -16.35 3.53
C ALA A 132 5.10 -16.32 3.10
N GLN A 133 4.40 -15.20 3.32
CA GLN A 133 3.01 -15.03 2.89
C GLN A 133 2.88 -14.64 1.42
N LEU A 134 3.94 -14.06 0.85
CA LEU A 134 3.98 -13.67 -0.56
C LEU A 134 4.18 -14.87 -1.49
N GLU A 135 4.94 -15.87 -1.07
CA GLU A 135 5.20 -17.09 -1.85
C GLU A 135 3.92 -17.78 -2.39
N PRO A 136 2.92 -18.14 -1.56
CA PRO A 136 1.70 -18.74 -2.07
C PRO A 136 0.91 -17.79 -2.98
N LEU A 137 0.99 -16.47 -2.75
CA LEU A 137 0.33 -15.49 -3.59
C LEU A 137 0.98 -15.39 -4.98
N ILE A 138 2.31 -15.48 -5.06
CA ILE A 138 3.05 -15.58 -6.32
C ILE A 138 2.59 -16.82 -7.07
N ALA A 139 2.60 -17.99 -6.42
CA ALA A 139 2.23 -19.27 -7.04
C ALA A 139 0.80 -19.28 -7.61
N GLN A 140 -0.14 -18.62 -6.94
CA GLN A 140 -1.56 -18.58 -7.34
C GLN A 140 -1.88 -17.50 -8.39
N SER A 141 -0.95 -16.58 -8.67
CA SER A 141 -1.23 -15.41 -9.51
C SER A 141 -0.71 -15.62 -10.93
N HIS A 142 -1.58 -15.40 -11.92
CA HIS A 142 -1.14 -15.38 -13.33
C HIS A 142 -0.20 -14.21 -13.61
N ARG A 143 -0.50 -13.02 -13.05
CA ARG A 143 0.33 -11.82 -13.15
C ARG A 143 0.23 -11.04 -11.85
N LEU A 144 1.35 -10.82 -11.16
CA LEU A 144 1.42 -10.07 -9.91
C LEU A 144 2.57 -9.06 -9.96
N THR A 145 2.30 -7.81 -9.59
CA THR A 145 3.33 -6.80 -9.34
C THR A 145 3.27 -6.41 -7.86
N VAL A 146 4.40 -6.54 -7.16
CA VAL A 146 4.54 -6.22 -5.75
C VAL A 146 5.44 -5.00 -5.61
N LEU A 147 5.00 -3.98 -4.88
CA LEU A 147 5.79 -2.79 -4.58
C LEU A 147 6.03 -2.74 -3.08
N PHE A 148 7.30 -2.79 -2.67
CA PHE A 148 7.69 -2.63 -1.28
C PHE A 148 8.11 -1.19 -1.01
N PHE A 149 7.60 -0.61 0.06
CA PHE A 149 8.02 0.69 0.59
C PHE A 149 8.76 0.45 1.90
N THR A 150 10.07 0.61 1.88
CA THR A 150 10.95 0.18 2.98
C THR A 150 12.06 1.19 3.28
N ASP A 151 12.75 0.97 4.41
CA ASP A 151 13.90 1.73 4.89
C ASP A 151 15.25 1.06 4.57
N ALA A 152 15.25 0.06 3.69
CA ALA A 152 16.41 -0.76 3.31
C ALA A 152 17.05 -1.58 4.44
N THR A 153 16.38 -1.75 5.58
CA THR A 153 16.90 -2.60 6.66
C THR A 153 16.63 -4.08 6.42
N ALA A 154 15.62 -4.40 5.62
CA ALA A 154 15.22 -5.75 5.29
C ALA A 154 16.12 -6.39 4.24
N THR A 155 16.43 -7.67 4.44
CA THR A 155 17.15 -8.52 3.48
C THR A 155 16.16 -9.40 2.73
N PHE A 156 16.26 -9.43 1.41
CA PHE A 156 15.49 -10.34 0.57
C PHE A 156 16.16 -11.71 0.52
N THR A 157 15.36 -12.75 0.67
CA THR A 157 15.77 -14.15 0.58
C THR A 157 14.74 -14.92 -0.24
N ASN A 158 15.15 -16.03 -0.85
CA ASN A 158 14.31 -16.90 -1.68
C ASN A 158 13.79 -16.22 -2.96
N THR A 159 14.52 -15.22 -3.45
CA THR A 159 14.34 -14.68 -4.80
C THR A 159 15.50 -15.18 -5.69
N PRO A 160 15.28 -15.29 -7.02
CA PRO A 160 16.37 -15.64 -7.94
C PRO A 160 17.55 -14.66 -7.94
N TRP A 161 17.38 -13.47 -7.36
CA TRP A 161 18.35 -12.36 -7.40
C TRP A 161 18.73 -11.85 -6.01
N ASP A 162 18.69 -12.71 -4.98
CA ASP A 162 18.92 -12.28 -3.59
C ASP A 162 20.21 -11.44 -3.44
N ALA A 163 21.32 -11.90 -4.01
CA ALA A 163 22.60 -11.19 -3.91
C ALA A 163 22.57 -9.82 -4.62
N GLU A 164 22.07 -9.77 -5.85
CA GLU A 164 22.02 -8.54 -6.67
C GLU A 164 21.05 -7.51 -6.07
N LEU A 165 19.87 -7.97 -5.68
CA LEU A 165 18.83 -7.15 -5.07
C LEU A 165 19.31 -6.55 -3.75
N ASN A 166 19.91 -7.36 -2.86
CA ASN A 166 20.44 -6.86 -1.59
C ASN A 166 21.65 -5.92 -1.79
N ALA A 167 22.48 -6.14 -2.81
CA ALA A 167 23.57 -5.23 -3.16
C ALA A 167 23.03 -3.86 -3.64
N ALA A 168 21.99 -3.87 -4.50
CA ALA A 168 21.33 -2.64 -4.96
C ALA A 168 20.68 -1.87 -3.80
N ILE A 169 19.99 -2.58 -2.89
CA ILE A 169 19.41 -1.99 -1.67
C ILE A 169 20.50 -1.36 -0.80
N ALA A 170 21.65 -2.03 -0.64
CA ALA A 170 22.76 -1.53 0.16
C ALA A 170 23.37 -0.25 -0.44
N ALA A 171 23.46 -0.15 -1.76
CA ALA A 171 23.98 1.03 -2.45
C ALA A 171 23.13 2.30 -2.16
N GLU A 172 21.82 2.15 -1.96
CA GLU A 172 20.90 3.26 -1.71
C GLU A 172 20.83 3.70 -0.22
N LYS A 173 21.42 2.94 0.72
CA LYS A 173 21.29 3.20 2.17
C LYS A 173 21.73 4.60 2.58
N ALA A 174 22.88 5.06 2.11
CA ALA A 174 23.39 6.39 2.46
C ALA A 174 22.46 7.51 1.96
N ALA A 175 21.87 7.33 0.77
CA ALA A 175 20.93 8.29 0.21
C ALA A 175 19.58 8.27 0.95
N LEU A 176 19.10 7.11 1.38
CA LEU A 176 17.89 6.93 2.20
C LEU A 176 17.97 7.63 3.56
N GLU A 177 19.14 7.57 4.21
CA GLU A 177 19.38 8.23 5.49
C GLU A 177 19.38 9.75 5.35
N LYS A 178 19.99 10.27 4.27
CA LYS A 178 20.10 11.71 4.00
C LYS A 178 18.77 12.32 3.57
N THR A 179 18.05 11.68 2.66
CA THR A 179 16.84 12.25 2.02
C THR A 179 15.57 12.00 2.83
N ARG A 180 15.56 10.99 3.71
CA ARG A 180 14.36 10.52 4.42
C ARG A 180 13.20 10.17 3.49
N MET A 181 13.53 9.77 2.26
CA MET A 181 12.57 9.21 1.32
C MET A 181 12.50 7.69 1.50
N PRO A 182 11.37 7.04 1.14
CA PRO A 182 11.30 5.59 1.14
C PRO A 182 12.06 4.99 -0.05
N LEU A 183 12.58 3.77 0.15
CA LEU A 183 13.03 2.93 -0.94
C LEU A 183 11.82 2.20 -1.51
N VAL A 184 11.65 2.26 -2.83
CA VAL A 184 10.64 1.49 -3.55
C VAL A 184 11.31 0.33 -4.26
N ILE A 185 10.84 -0.88 -3.98
CA ILE A 185 11.34 -2.10 -4.64
C ILE A 185 10.17 -2.71 -5.38
N VAL A 186 10.32 -2.96 -6.68
CA VAL A 186 9.29 -3.60 -7.49
C VAL A 186 9.72 -5.03 -7.77
N LEU A 187 8.84 -5.99 -7.51
CA LEU A 187 8.97 -7.38 -7.95
C LEU A 187 7.80 -7.72 -8.88
N ARG A 188 8.09 -8.35 -10.02
CA ARG A 188 7.07 -8.84 -10.95
C ARG A 188 7.09 -10.35 -11.03
N SER A 189 5.93 -10.98 -10.94
CA SER A 189 5.75 -12.41 -11.20
C SER A 189 4.73 -12.68 -12.30
N CYS A 190 5.01 -13.71 -13.09
CA CYS A 190 4.16 -14.22 -14.15
C CYS A 190 4.07 -15.73 -14.02
N ARG A 191 2.87 -16.29 -14.03
CA ARG A 191 2.61 -17.74 -13.96
C ARG A 191 3.34 -18.43 -12.80
N GLY A 192 3.28 -17.84 -11.61
CA GLY A 192 3.93 -18.41 -10.43
C GLY A 192 5.45 -18.20 -10.32
N GLN A 193 6.07 -17.48 -11.27
CA GLN A 193 7.53 -17.26 -11.27
C GLN A 193 7.86 -15.78 -11.19
N LEU A 194 8.87 -15.42 -10.40
CA LEU A 194 9.44 -14.08 -10.41
C LEU A 194 10.19 -13.86 -11.74
N THR A 195 9.92 -12.73 -12.40
CA THR A 195 10.38 -12.44 -13.78
C THR A 195 11.22 -11.17 -13.90
N GLY A 196 11.13 -10.27 -12.93
CA GLY A 196 11.95 -9.06 -12.92
C GLY A 196 11.83 -8.29 -11.61
N TRP A 197 12.82 -7.44 -11.37
CA TRP A 197 12.88 -6.55 -10.21
C TRP A 197 13.47 -5.20 -10.56
N SER A 198 13.19 -4.19 -9.73
CA SER A 198 13.85 -2.88 -9.77
C SER A 198 13.91 -2.29 -8.35
N VAL A 199 14.88 -1.40 -8.14
CA VAL A 199 15.04 -0.65 -6.88
C VAL A 199 15.14 0.83 -7.25
N THR A 200 14.32 1.66 -6.62
CA THR A 200 14.28 3.10 -6.89
C THR A 200 14.12 3.86 -5.58
N LEU A 201 14.92 4.90 -5.40
CA LEU A 201 14.78 5.83 -4.29
C LEU A 201 13.75 6.92 -4.64
N ALA A 202 12.72 7.13 -3.83
CA ALA A 202 11.84 8.28 -4.04
C ALA A 202 12.61 9.61 -3.84
N PRO A 203 12.26 10.69 -4.56
CA PRO A 203 11.11 10.87 -5.44
C PRO A 203 11.38 10.48 -6.90
N TRP A 204 12.45 9.73 -7.20
CA TRP A 204 12.73 9.34 -8.58
C TRP A 204 11.60 8.48 -9.14
N PRO A 205 11.29 8.61 -10.44
CA PRO A 205 10.19 7.88 -11.04
C PRO A 205 10.41 6.36 -10.91
N VAL A 206 9.45 5.66 -10.31
CA VAL A 206 9.52 4.19 -10.13
C VAL A 206 9.53 3.52 -11.49
N GLU A 207 10.52 2.63 -11.68
CA GLU A 207 10.68 1.83 -12.88
C GLU A 207 9.98 0.48 -12.73
N PHE A 208 9.27 0.07 -13.77
CA PHE A 208 8.55 -1.20 -13.80
C PHE A 208 9.18 -2.14 -14.83
N PRO A 209 9.83 -3.25 -14.42
CA PRO A 209 10.45 -4.20 -15.34
C PRO A 209 9.42 -4.76 -16.33
N PRO A 210 9.68 -4.89 -17.63
CA PRO A 210 8.69 -5.43 -18.57
C PRO A 210 8.31 -6.87 -18.23
N PHE A 211 7.05 -7.26 -18.46
CA PHE A 211 6.67 -8.67 -18.39
C PHE A 211 7.21 -9.42 -19.61
N PRO A 212 7.59 -10.70 -19.48
CA PRO A 212 7.96 -11.51 -20.63
C PRO A 212 6.79 -11.55 -21.61
N ALA A 213 7.11 -11.47 -22.91
CA ALA A 213 6.10 -11.59 -23.96
C ALA A 213 5.34 -12.91 -23.81
N ALA A 214 4.02 -12.87 -24.01
CA ALA A 214 3.26 -14.10 -24.08
C ALA A 214 3.86 -14.96 -25.20
N PRO A 215 4.11 -16.27 -24.96
CA PRO A 215 4.60 -17.14 -26.01
C PRO A 215 3.64 -17.01 -27.20
N ALA A 216 4.19 -16.69 -28.36
CA ALA A 216 3.40 -16.58 -29.58
C ALA A 216 2.61 -17.89 -29.70
N VAL A 217 1.28 -17.79 -29.69
CA VAL A 217 0.44 -18.92 -30.05
C VAL A 217 0.80 -19.19 -31.49
N VAL A 218 1.67 -20.17 -31.72
CA VAL A 218 2.03 -20.61 -33.05
C VAL A 218 0.70 -20.94 -33.69
N ALA A 219 0.28 -20.12 -34.65
CA ALA A 219 -1.00 -20.27 -35.31
C ALA A 219 -1.05 -21.72 -35.77
N ARG A 220 -1.94 -22.51 -35.16
CA ARG A 220 -2.14 -23.90 -35.54
C ARG A 220 -2.37 -23.86 -37.03
N ALA A 221 -1.45 -24.46 -37.79
CA ALA A 221 -1.50 -24.47 -39.24
C ALA A 221 -2.94 -24.81 -39.64
N GLU A 222 -3.55 -23.92 -40.43
CA GLU A 222 -4.90 -24.08 -40.94
C GLU A 222 -4.97 -25.50 -41.54
N PRO A 223 -5.91 -26.35 -41.07
CA PRO A 223 -6.03 -27.67 -41.64
C PRO A 223 -6.21 -27.53 -43.15
N PRO A 224 -5.51 -28.35 -43.97
CA PRO A 224 -5.63 -28.29 -45.41
C PRO A 224 -7.11 -28.26 -45.80
N PRO A 225 -7.51 -27.41 -46.76
CA PRO A 225 -8.90 -27.31 -47.19
C PRO A 225 -9.41 -28.71 -47.48
N ALA A 226 -10.47 -29.11 -46.78
CA ALA A 226 -11.08 -30.41 -46.96
C ALA A 226 -11.37 -30.62 -48.46
N PRO A 227 -11.08 -31.79 -49.04
CA PRO A 227 -11.37 -32.06 -50.44
C PRO A 227 -12.85 -31.76 -50.70
N ALA A 228 -13.09 -30.96 -51.75
CA ALA A 228 -14.42 -30.57 -52.18
C ALA A 228 -15.31 -31.81 -52.27
N ARG A 229 -16.40 -31.83 -51.48
CA ARG A 229 -17.40 -32.88 -51.63
C ARG A 229 -17.96 -32.78 -53.05
N PRO A 230 -18.04 -33.90 -53.80
CA PRO A 230 -18.71 -33.90 -55.08
C PRO A 230 -20.16 -33.44 -54.89
N SER A 231 -20.53 -32.42 -55.66
CA SER A 231 -21.89 -31.93 -55.82
C SER A 231 -22.77 -33.09 -56.28
N GLY A 232 -23.60 -33.62 -55.38
CA GLY A 232 -24.66 -34.53 -55.75
C GLY A 232 -25.67 -33.85 -56.68
N PRO A 233 -26.35 -34.61 -57.56
CA PRO A 233 -27.29 -34.04 -58.52
C PRO A 233 -28.48 -33.37 -57.83
N PRO A 234 -29.12 -32.38 -58.50
CA PRO A 234 -30.21 -31.59 -57.94
C PRO A 234 -31.36 -32.49 -57.49
N ARG A 235 -31.74 -32.40 -56.21
CA ARG A 235 -33.03 -32.93 -55.76
C ARG A 235 -34.11 -31.99 -56.28
N GLU A 236 -34.89 -32.50 -57.20
CA GLU A 236 -36.12 -31.93 -57.72
C GLU A 236 -37.08 -31.63 -56.56
N ILE A 237 -37.27 -30.34 -56.29
CA ILE A 237 -38.22 -29.85 -55.29
C ILE A 237 -39.60 -30.02 -55.91
N HIS A 238 -40.35 -31.04 -55.49
CA HIS A 238 -41.77 -31.14 -55.76
C HIS A 238 -42.49 -29.99 -55.05
N ILE A 239 -42.91 -28.98 -55.81
CA ILE A 239 -43.82 -27.92 -55.35
C ILE A 239 -45.22 -28.53 -55.27
N GLY A 240 -45.60 -28.99 -54.09
CA GLY A 240 -47.01 -29.25 -53.77
C GLY A 240 -47.79 -27.94 -53.66
N PRO A 241 -49.08 -27.91 -54.03
CA PRO A 241 -49.89 -26.70 -54.00
C PRO A 241 -50.06 -26.17 -52.57
N VAL A 242 -49.64 -24.92 -52.38
CA VAL A 242 -49.80 -24.15 -51.15
C VAL A 242 -51.29 -23.89 -50.92
N LYS A 243 -51.86 -24.51 -49.88
CA LYS A 243 -53.20 -24.21 -49.37
C LYS A 243 -53.18 -22.80 -48.73
N PRO A 244 -54.16 -21.93 -49.04
CA PRO A 244 -54.22 -20.58 -48.48
C PRO A 244 -54.30 -20.60 -46.94
N PRO A 245 -53.56 -19.73 -46.24
CA PRO A 245 -53.65 -19.61 -44.79
C PRO A 245 -55.03 -19.09 -44.39
N GLU A 246 -55.69 -19.88 -43.56
CA GLU A 246 -56.97 -19.63 -42.92
C GLU A 246 -56.85 -18.44 -41.96
N PRO A 247 -57.82 -17.50 -41.95
CA PRO A 247 -57.78 -16.31 -41.10
C PRO A 247 -57.85 -16.68 -39.62
N ALA A 248 -56.93 -16.08 -38.85
CA ALA A 248 -56.80 -16.26 -37.41
C ALA A 248 -58.11 -15.94 -36.67
N PRO A 249 -58.54 -16.77 -35.70
CA PRO A 249 -59.62 -16.41 -34.81
C PRO A 249 -59.15 -15.30 -33.85
N ALA A 250 -59.84 -14.17 -33.92
CA ALA A 250 -59.79 -13.11 -32.94
C ALA A 250 -60.56 -13.52 -31.68
N ILE A 251 -59.83 -13.74 -30.58
CA ILE A 251 -60.31 -13.80 -29.18
C ILE A 251 -59.03 -13.94 -28.31
N THR A 252 -58.82 -13.33 -27.16
CA THR A 252 -59.61 -12.48 -26.28
C THR A 252 -58.67 -11.96 -25.18
N SER A 253 -58.88 -10.71 -24.75
CA SER A 253 -58.43 -10.07 -23.51
C SER A 253 -56.95 -10.15 -23.08
N LEU A 254 -56.30 -8.98 -23.15
CA LEU A 254 -55.20 -8.59 -22.27
C LEU A 254 -55.63 -8.74 -20.79
N PRO A 255 -54.88 -9.43 -19.92
CA PRO A 255 -55.03 -9.23 -18.48
C PRO A 255 -54.45 -7.85 -18.11
N ALA A 256 -55.26 -7.06 -17.42
CA ALA A 256 -54.91 -5.76 -16.86
C ALA A 256 -53.65 -5.86 -15.95
N PRO A 257 -52.86 -4.79 -15.83
CA PRO A 257 -51.77 -4.74 -14.87
C PRO A 257 -52.31 -5.00 -13.45
N PRO A 258 -51.61 -5.79 -12.61
CA PRO A 258 -52.03 -5.96 -11.23
C PRO A 258 -52.05 -4.59 -10.55
N LYS A 259 -53.24 -4.24 -10.06
CA LYS A 259 -53.48 -3.14 -9.14
C LYS A 259 -52.49 -3.29 -7.98
N VAL A 260 -51.68 -2.27 -7.76
CA VAL A 260 -50.85 -2.15 -6.56
C VAL A 260 -51.82 -2.13 -5.37
N GLU A 261 -51.96 -3.27 -4.71
CA GLU A 261 -52.51 -3.31 -3.36
C GLU A 261 -51.46 -2.71 -2.44
N THR A 262 -51.75 -1.47 -2.06
CA THR A 262 -51.30 -0.87 -0.80
C THR A 262 -51.51 -1.88 0.32
N LEU A 263 -50.43 -2.53 0.75
CA LEU A 263 -50.36 -3.21 2.03
C LEU A 263 -50.51 -2.14 3.12
N THR A 264 -51.76 -1.90 3.48
CA THR A 264 -52.12 -1.25 4.73
C THR A 264 -51.78 -2.26 5.81
N ALA A 265 -50.61 -2.09 6.45
CA ALA A 265 -50.30 -2.82 7.67
C ALA A 265 -51.27 -2.32 8.75
N THR A 266 -52.35 -3.07 8.95
CA THR A 266 -53.26 -2.94 10.08
C THR A 266 -52.46 -3.08 11.36
N LEU A 267 -52.32 -1.97 12.07
CA LEU A 267 -51.87 -1.90 13.45
C LEU A 267 -52.75 -2.80 14.32
N ALA A 268 -52.20 -3.91 14.78
CA ALA A 268 -52.73 -4.60 15.95
C ALA A 268 -52.48 -3.71 17.18
N PRO A 269 -53.43 -3.63 18.13
CA PRO A 269 -53.33 -2.74 19.28
C PRO A 269 -52.17 -3.13 20.22
N PRO A 270 -51.60 -2.14 20.94
CA PRO A 270 -50.56 -2.42 21.93
C PRO A 270 -51.13 -3.28 23.06
N VAL A 271 -50.47 -4.41 23.31
CA VAL A 271 -50.72 -5.21 24.52
C VAL A 271 -50.26 -4.36 25.71
N THR A 272 -51.26 -3.93 26.47
CA THR A 272 -51.14 -3.26 27.77
C THR A 272 -50.24 -4.07 28.70
N VAL A 273 -49.18 -3.40 29.16
CA VAL A 273 -48.29 -3.84 30.23
C VAL A 273 -49.11 -3.99 31.52
N GLY A 274 -49.18 -5.22 32.01
CA GLY A 274 -49.62 -5.51 33.37
C GLY A 274 -48.54 -5.09 34.36
N GLN A 275 -48.85 -4.04 35.11
CA GLN A 275 -48.14 -3.53 36.28
C GLN A 275 -48.21 -4.55 37.44
N PRO A 276 -47.07 -5.00 38.01
CA PRO A 276 -47.02 -5.47 39.39
C PRO A 276 -46.74 -4.31 40.37
N PRO A 277 -47.25 -4.41 41.62
CA PRO A 277 -47.46 -3.28 42.53
C PRO A 277 -46.18 -2.74 43.20
N PRO A 278 -46.20 -1.47 43.64
CA PRO A 278 -45.15 -0.90 44.47
C PRO A 278 -45.39 -1.29 45.93
N THR A 279 -44.32 -1.58 46.68
CA THR A 279 -44.10 -1.25 48.11
C THR A 279 -42.93 -2.07 48.64
N GLY A 280 -41.93 -1.40 49.24
CA GLY A 280 -41.09 -2.04 50.26
C GLY A 280 -39.62 -1.65 50.31
N ALA A 281 -39.34 -0.62 51.10
CA ALA A 281 -38.11 -0.42 51.90
C ALA A 281 -36.76 -0.12 51.21
N ALA A 282 -36.32 1.12 51.41
CA ALA A 282 -34.96 1.60 51.23
C ALA A 282 -33.98 0.96 52.24
N PRO A 283 -32.76 0.60 51.81
CA PRO A 283 -31.60 0.55 52.68
C PRO A 283 -30.83 1.88 52.61
N ALA A 284 -30.52 2.41 53.79
CA ALA A 284 -29.76 3.64 54.02
C ALA A 284 -28.31 3.55 53.47
N PRO A 285 -27.68 4.71 53.18
CA PRO A 285 -26.27 4.77 52.81
C PRO A 285 -25.38 4.40 54.00
N SER A 286 -24.58 3.36 53.85
CA SER A 286 -23.53 3.01 54.81
C SER A 286 -22.48 4.11 54.84
N ALA A 287 -22.28 4.66 56.04
CA ALA A 287 -21.26 5.62 56.40
C ALA A 287 -19.83 5.08 56.15
N PRO A 288 -18.84 5.98 55.97
CA PRO A 288 -17.43 5.61 55.87
C PRO A 288 -16.91 5.04 57.20
N PRO A 289 -15.97 4.08 57.19
CA PRO A 289 -15.28 3.68 58.40
C PRO A 289 -14.42 4.84 58.93
N SER A 290 -14.80 5.31 60.12
CA SER A 290 -13.95 6.05 61.04
C SER A 290 -12.76 5.17 61.42
N ILE A 291 -11.55 5.53 60.96
CA ILE A 291 -10.31 5.01 61.52
C ILE A 291 -9.83 6.06 62.52
N ALA A 292 -9.89 5.64 63.79
CA ALA A 292 -9.40 6.36 64.94
C ALA A 292 -7.88 6.61 64.87
N ASP A 293 -7.47 7.67 65.57
CA ASP A 293 -6.12 8.01 65.98
C ASP A 293 -5.18 6.80 66.17
N VAL A 294 -4.09 6.81 65.42
CA VAL A 294 -2.84 6.18 65.86
C VAL A 294 -1.70 7.19 65.66
N THR A 295 -1.44 7.89 66.75
CA THR A 295 -0.16 8.36 67.28
C THR A 295 1.09 8.13 66.41
N PRO A 296 1.89 9.17 66.13
CA PRO A 296 3.20 9.02 65.49
C PRO A 296 4.23 8.50 66.49
N PRO A 297 4.96 7.39 66.22
CA PRO A 297 6.12 7.05 67.02
C PRO A 297 7.34 7.87 66.60
N ALA A 298 7.87 8.52 67.63
CA ALA A 298 9.23 8.98 67.84
C ALA A 298 10.32 8.44 66.89
N ARG A 299 11.02 9.41 66.31
CA ARG A 299 12.49 9.57 66.34
C ARG A 299 13.23 8.46 67.09
N ASN A 300 14.00 7.65 66.37
CA ASN A 300 15.22 7.05 66.90
C ASN A 300 16.37 7.35 65.95
N ALA A 301 17.35 8.06 66.51
CA ALA A 301 18.69 8.20 66.00
C ALA A 301 19.50 6.99 66.44
N ASP A 302 20.23 6.38 65.52
CA ASP A 302 21.60 5.85 65.66
C ASP A 302 21.96 5.22 64.30
N ALA A 303 22.88 5.81 63.55
CA ALA A 303 24.32 5.56 63.62
C ALA A 303 24.70 4.16 63.10
N SER A 304 25.36 4.12 61.95
CA SER A 304 26.64 3.41 61.72
C SER A 304 26.77 2.85 60.29
N ALA A 305 28.01 2.95 59.80
CA ALA A 305 28.62 2.31 58.63
C ALA A 305 28.30 2.89 57.23
N ALA A 306 29.19 3.77 56.81
CA ALA A 306 29.46 4.14 55.42
C ALA A 306 30.03 2.96 54.61
N PRO A 307 29.65 2.83 53.33
CA PRO A 307 30.49 2.24 52.29
C PRO A 307 31.13 3.35 51.43
N ALA A 308 32.42 3.18 51.15
CA ALA A 308 33.27 4.09 50.39
C ALA A 308 32.76 4.36 48.95
N PRO A 309 33.08 5.53 48.36
CA PRO A 309 32.78 5.82 46.96
C PRO A 309 33.70 5.03 46.02
N PRO A 310 33.21 4.63 44.82
CA PRO A 310 34.04 4.03 43.79
C PRO A 310 35.02 5.06 43.22
N THR A 311 36.28 4.63 43.10
CA THR A 311 37.38 5.32 42.42
C THR A 311 37.01 5.68 40.99
N GLU A 312 36.85 6.97 40.72
CA GLU A 312 36.73 7.55 39.37
C GLU A 312 38.15 7.74 38.81
N GLU A 313 38.51 6.87 37.86
CA GLU A 313 39.78 6.87 37.13
C GLU A 313 39.80 8.04 36.14
N ALA A 314 40.75 8.96 36.32
CA ALA A 314 40.91 10.16 35.52
C ALA A 314 41.43 9.83 34.10
N PRO A 315 40.87 10.43 33.03
CA PRO A 315 41.43 10.34 31.69
C PRO A 315 42.73 11.16 31.59
N GLN A 316 43.82 10.50 31.20
CA GLN A 316 45.08 11.16 30.82
C GLN A 316 44.90 11.91 29.48
N PRO A 317 45.47 13.12 29.33
CA PRO A 317 45.44 13.87 28.06
C PRO A 317 46.47 13.31 27.07
N PRO A 318 46.14 13.10 25.79
CA PRO A 318 47.14 12.83 24.77
C PRO A 318 47.93 14.10 24.44
N THR A 319 49.24 13.95 24.50
CA THR A 319 50.30 14.91 24.21
C THR A 319 50.19 15.49 22.79
N ALA A 320 50.06 16.81 22.70
CA ALA A 320 50.20 17.54 21.44
C ALA A 320 51.68 17.57 21.03
N SER A 321 52.00 17.04 19.84
CA SER A 321 53.28 17.27 19.17
C SER A 321 53.10 18.31 18.08
N VAL A 322 53.66 19.49 18.34
CA VAL A 322 53.91 20.56 17.35
C VAL A 322 55.21 20.23 16.62
N PRO A 323 55.27 20.44 15.29
CA PRO A 323 56.43 21.15 14.75
C PRO A 323 56.03 22.37 13.91
N ALA A 324 56.90 23.37 14.03
CA ALA A 324 56.85 24.71 13.47
C ALA A 324 57.18 24.75 11.95
N PRO A 325 56.99 25.92 11.29
CA PRO A 325 56.96 26.06 9.84
C PRO A 325 58.33 26.36 9.24
N VAL A 326 58.57 25.91 8.00
CA VAL A 326 59.65 26.42 7.16
C VAL A 326 59.06 26.85 5.82
N ALA A 327 59.10 28.17 5.60
CA ALA A 327 58.91 28.80 4.32
C ALA A 327 60.23 28.77 3.53
N ALA A 328 60.18 28.38 2.26
CA ALA A 328 61.04 28.93 1.21
C ALA A 328 60.47 28.54 -0.16
N ALA A 329 60.22 29.58 -0.96
CA ALA A 329 59.83 29.50 -2.37
C ALA A 329 60.96 28.94 -3.23
N GLN A 330 60.63 28.22 -4.32
CA GLN A 330 61.31 28.38 -5.61
C GLN A 330 60.35 28.16 -6.79
N THR A 331 60.26 29.21 -7.59
CA THR A 331 59.79 29.28 -8.98
C THR A 331 60.80 28.60 -9.90
N VAL A 332 60.39 27.64 -10.74
CA VAL A 332 60.97 27.42 -12.08
C VAL A 332 59.89 26.91 -13.04
N ALA A 333 59.86 27.53 -14.22
CA ALA A 333 58.98 27.30 -15.36
C ALA A 333 59.44 26.08 -16.23
N PRO A 334 58.75 25.73 -17.34
CA PRO A 334 58.63 24.38 -17.88
C PRO A 334 59.72 23.96 -18.86
N PRO A 335 59.75 22.68 -19.26
CA PRO A 335 59.75 22.39 -20.71
C PRO A 335 58.85 21.23 -21.16
N ALA A 336 58.14 21.52 -22.26
CA ALA A 336 57.91 20.73 -23.48
C ALA A 336 57.86 19.18 -23.46
N LEU A 337 56.73 18.70 -23.99
CA LEU A 337 56.52 17.62 -24.98
C LEU A 337 57.63 16.56 -25.14
N THR A 338 57.28 15.30 -24.88
CA THR A 338 57.67 14.15 -25.72
C THR A 338 56.67 13.00 -25.53
N ASN A 339 56.19 12.47 -26.66
CA ASN A 339 55.34 11.29 -26.79
C ASN A 339 56.02 10.03 -26.23
N ALA A 340 55.28 9.20 -25.49
CA ALA A 340 55.48 7.76 -25.46
C ALA A 340 54.20 7.05 -24.99
N LEU A 341 53.58 6.30 -25.91
CA LEU A 341 52.69 5.17 -25.62
C LEU A 341 53.52 4.07 -24.91
N PRO A 342 52.98 3.35 -23.91
CA PRO A 342 52.29 2.07 -24.17
C PRO A 342 51.00 1.94 -23.33
N ALA A 343 49.91 1.42 -23.89
CA ALA A 343 49.55 0.00 -23.94
C ALA A 343 49.26 -0.63 -22.55
N ASP A 344 48.01 -1.11 -22.47
CA ASP A 344 47.39 -2.04 -21.51
C ASP A 344 46.74 -1.57 -20.21
N GLY A 345 45.47 -1.96 -20.09
CA GLY A 345 44.91 -2.47 -18.84
C GLY A 345 43.87 -1.63 -18.10
N SER A 346 42.98 -0.94 -18.81
CA SER A 346 41.90 -0.12 -18.23
C SER A 346 41.06 -0.85 -17.17
N ARG A 347 41.14 -0.33 -15.94
CA ARG A 347 40.07 -0.33 -14.96
C ARG A 347 39.19 0.90 -15.15
N LEU A 348 37.89 0.65 -15.07
CA LEU A 348 36.84 1.48 -14.46
C LEU A 348 36.32 2.72 -15.20
N THR A 349 35.00 2.65 -15.42
CA THR A 349 34.02 3.73 -15.24
C THR A 349 33.94 4.76 -16.35
N THR A 350 32.77 4.87 -16.99
CA THR A 350 31.93 6.08 -16.96
C THR A 350 30.75 5.96 -17.93
N LEU A 351 29.56 6.13 -17.36
CA LEU A 351 28.32 6.61 -17.97
C LEU A 351 28.51 7.40 -19.27
N ILE A 352 27.76 7.06 -20.32
CA ILE A 352 27.16 8.04 -21.24
C ILE A 352 25.92 7.39 -21.88
N VAL A 353 24.78 8.01 -21.60
CA VAL A 353 23.54 7.93 -22.39
C VAL A 353 23.84 8.51 -23.76
N THR A 354 23.61 7.78 -24.85
CA THR A 354 23.34 8.41 -26.15
C THR A 354 22.25 7.64 -26.89
N ASN A 355 21.08 8.28 -26.96
CA ASN A 355 20.09 8.06 -27.99
C ASN A 355 20.70 8.56 -29.31
N LEU A 356 20.81 7.71 -30.34
CA LEU A 356 21.06 8.18 -31.69
C LEU A 356 20.07 7.54 -32.65
N ALA A 357 19.14 8.37 -33.09
CA ALA A 357 18.21 8.13 -34.16
C ALA A 357 18.95 7.97 -35.49
N ALA A 358 18.54 6.98 -36.28
CA ALA A 358 18.87 6.86 -37.69
C ALA A 358 17.91 7.73 -38.52
N THR A 359 18.48 8.81 -39.03
CA THR A 359 18.33 9.43 -40.37
C THR A 359 17.35 8.82 -41.36
N ASN A 360 16.46 9.67 -41.89
CA ASN A 360 16.26 10.01 -43.31
C ASN A 360 15.51 11.36 -43.29
N GLY A 361 15.83 12.43 -44.02
CA GLY A 361 16.55 12.61 -45.27
C GLY A 361 15.70 13.53 -46.15
N VAL A 362 16.35 14.54 -46.75
CA VAL A 362 15.88 15.42 -47.84
C VAL A 362 15.28 16.78 -47.46
N ALA A 363 16.01 17.80 -47.92
CA ALA A 363 15.74 19.22 -47.91
C ALA A 363 14.78 19.64 -49.04
N ALA A 364 13.91 20.60 -48.75
CA ALA A 364 13.42 21.57 -49.73
C ALA A 364 12.98 22.85 -48.99
N ALA A 365 13.58 23.98 -49.40
CA ALA A 365 13.28 25.31 -48.92
C ALA A 365 11.89 25.77 -49.41
N GLN A 366 11.03 26.22 -48.50
CA GLN A 366 9.86 27.06 -48.83
C GLN A 366 9.66 28.16 -47.77
N ALA A 367 9.38 29.36 -48.29
CA ALA A 367 9.20 30.65 -47.64
C ALA A 367 7.98 30.70 -46.67
N PRO A 368 7.90 31.70 -45.77
CA PRO A 368 6.85 31.75 -44.74
C PRO A 368 5.48 32.15 -45.31
N PRO A 369 4.37 31.52 -44.89
CA PRO A 369 3.04 31.97 -45.24
C PRO A 369 2.49 33.02 -44.25
N VAL A 370 1.83 34.01 -44.86
CA VAL A 370 1.05 35.12 -44.32
C VAL A 370 -0.05 34.67 -43.33
N PRO A 371 -0.42 35.48 -42.31
CA PRO A 371 -1.51 35.16 -41.38
C PRO A 371 -2.87 35.20 -42.10
N ARG A 372 -3.62 34.10 -42.07
CA ARG A 372 -5.02 34.07 -42.51
C ARG A 372 -5.97 34.33 -41.36
N GLU A 373 -6.94 35.18 -41.67
CA GLU A 373 -8.05 35.66 -40.85
C GLU A 373 -8.86 34.54 -40.19
N ARG A 374 -9.31 34.83 -38.97
CA ARG A 374 -10.20 34.02 -38.15
C ARG A 374 -11.66 34.27 -38.57
N PRO A 375 -12.40 33.28 -39.09
CA PRO A 375 -13.84 33.43 -39.31
C PRO A 375 -14.59 33.41 -37.99
N ALA A 376 -15.55 34.32 -37.86
CA ALA A 376 -16.44 34.50 -36.74
C ALA A 376 -17.24 33.22 -36.40
N ARG A 377 -17.32 32.90 -35.11
CA ARG A 377 -18.19 31.85 -34.56
C ARG A 377 -19.55 32.49 -34.20
N PRO A 378 -20.68 32.01 -34.74
CA PRO A 378 -22.00 32.52 -34.37
C PRO A 378 -22.36 32.13 -32.93
N ALA A 379 -23.05 33.06 -32.27
CA ALA A 379 -23.54 32.99 -30.90
C ALA A 379 -24.54 31.84 -30.72
N SER A 380 -24.37 31.07 -29.65
CA SER A 380 -25.38 30.11 -29.17
C SER A 380 -26.07 30.69 -27.93
N PRO A 381 -27.42 30.65 -27.86
CA PRO A 381 -28.20 31.38 -26.87
C PRO A 381 -28.20 30.74 -25.48
N ALA A 382 -28.41 31.61 -24.49
CA ALA A 382 -28.47 31.35 -23.06
C ALA A 382 -29.57 30.34 -22.65
N PRO A 383 -29.34 29.51 -21.61
CA PRO A 383 -30.42 28.84 -20.92
C PRO A 383 -31.11 29.81 -19.93
N THR A 384 -32.40 29.95 -20.18
CA THR A 384 -33.46 30.57 -19.37
C THR A 384 -33.34 30.28 -17.87
N VAL A 385 -33.35 31.37 -17.09
CA VAL A 385 -33.58 31.38 -15.65
C VAL A 385 -35.05 31.08 -15.39
N ALA A 386 -35.36 29.91 -14.85
CA ALA A 386 -36.66 29.64 -14.24
C ALA A 386 -36.54 29.84 -12.73
N ALA A 387 -37.11 30.95 -12.27
CA ALA A 387 -37.35 31.24 -10.87
C ALA A 387 -38.46 30.32 -10.34
N PHE A 388 -38.20 29.67 -9.20
CA PHE A 388 -39.25 29.18 -8.32
C PHE A 388 -38.95 29.67 -6.90
N ALA A 389 -39.76 30.61 -6.45
CA ALA A 389 -39.88 31.01 -5.07
C ALA A 389 -40.95 30.14 -4.40
N ALA A 390 -40.65 29.54 -3.25
CA ALA A 390 -41.54 29.46 -2.08
C ALA A 390 -40.94 28.64 -0.92
N SER A 391 -40.72 29.35 0.18
CA SER A 391 -40.87 29.00 1.60
C SER A 391 -39.96 28.00 2.34
N PRO A 392 -39.54 28.35 3.58
CA PRO A 392 -38.73 27.50 4.45
C PRO A 392 -39.60 26.73 5.45
N GLU A 393 -39.52 25.40 5.45
CA GLU A 393 -39.96 24.58 6.58
C GLU A 393 -38.75 24.11 7.38
N ALA A 394 -38.67 24.62 8.61
CA ALA A 394 -37.73 24.19 9.62
C ALA A 394 -38.02 22.72 10.02
N ARG A 395 -37.18 21.80 9.53
CA ARG A 395 -37.10 20.43 10.07
C ARG A 395 -36.08 20.41 11.20
N LEU A 396 -36.59 20.32 12.43
CA LEU A 396 -35.81 19.95 13.61
C LEU A 396 -35.31 18.49 13.46
N PRO A 397 -34.02 18.19 13.73
CA PRO A 397 -33.54 16.82 13.79
C PRO A 397 -34.09 16.12 15.04
N ARG A 398 -34.73 14.97 14.79
CA ARG A 398 -35.35 14.10 15.78
C ARG A 398 -34.34 13.02 16.21
N GLY A 399 -33.90 13.12 17.47
CA GLY A 399 -33.50 12.04 18.37
C GLY A 399 -32.52 10.96 17.89
N ASN A 400 -31.21 11.19 18.08
CA ASN A 400 -30.29 10.25 18.76
C ASN A 400 -28.83 10.76 18.94
N ASP A 401 -28.50 12.00 18.56
CA ASP A 401 -27.11 12.50 18.58
C ASP A 401 -26.60 13.08 19.92
N VAL A 402 -27.28 12.85 21.05
CA VAL A 402 -26.88 13.46 22.33
C VAL A 402 -25.67 12.75 22.98
N ASN A 403 -25.35 11.52 22.59
CA ASN A 403 -24.25 10.77 23.21
C ASN A 403 -22.86 11.07 22.63
N TRP A 404 -22.76 11.68 21.44
CA TRP A 404 -21.47 11.98 20.81
C TRP A 404 -20.82 13.28 21.31
N LEU A 405 -21.63 14.25 21.74
CA LEU A 405 -21.15 15.53 22.28
C LEU A 405 -20.56 15.41 23.70
N LEU A 406 -20.99 14.43 24.49
CA LEU A 406 -20.41 14.18 25.82
C LEU A 406 -19.04 13.47 25.76
N ILE A 407 -18.83 12.59 24.78
CA ILE A 407 -17.56 11.87 24.61
C ILE A 407 -16.45 12.81 24.07
N GLY A 408 -16.81 13.76 23.20
CA GLY A 408 -15.86 14.77 22.71
C GLY A 408 -15.36 15.73 23.80
N GLY A 409 -16.21 16.06 24.78
CA GLY A 409 -15.85 16.99 25.88
C GLY A 409 -14.82 16.42 26.86
N VAL A 410 -14.91 15.13 27.20
CA VAL A 410 -14.00 14.48 28.16
C VAL A 410 -12.60 14.27 27.55
N GLY A 411 -12.53 13.99 26.24
CA GLY A 411 -11.25 13.87 25.54
C GLY A 411 -10.45 15.17 25.53
N LEU A 412 -11.10 16.31 25.27
CA LEU A 412 -10.44 17.61 25.20
C LEU A 412 -9.87 18.05 26.57
N LEU A 413 -10.61 17.77 27.65
CA LEU A 413 -10.18 18.12 29.01
C LEU A 413 -8.96 17.30 29.46
N SER A 414 -8.89 16.03 29.03
CA SER A 414 -7.76 15.13 29.34
C SER A 414 -6.47 15.57 28.65
N VAL A 415 -6.56 16.01 27.39
CA VAL A 415 -5.41 16.54 26.63
C VAL A 415 -4.91 17.86 27.23
N ALA A 416 -5.82 18.77 27.58
CA ALA A 416 -5.45 20.04 28.21
C ALA A 416 -4.76 19.84 29.57
N SER A 417 -5.26 18.89 30.38
CA SER A 417 -4.67 18.55 31.67
C SER A 417 -3.28 17.92 31.52
N GLY A 418 -3.11 17.00 30.56
CA GLY A 418 -1.81 16.40 30.25
C GLY A 418 -0.78 17.43 29.79
N LEU A 419 -1.17 18.40 28.96
CA LEU A 419 -0.30 19.47 28.50
C LEU A 419 0.12 20.41 29.64
N ALA A 420 -0.81 20.74 30.54
CA ALA A 420 -0.52 21.58 31.71
C ALA A 420 0.48 20.91 32.67
N VAL A 421 0.32 19.61 32.94
CA VAL A 421 1.26 18.84 33.77
C VAL A 421 2.62 18.74 33.09
N TRP A 422 2.66 18.50 31.78
CA TRP A 422 3.92 18.44 31.04
C TRP A 422 4.67 19.78 31.05
N LEU A 423 3.96 20.90 30.89
CA LEU A 423 4.55 22.25 31.00
C LEU A 423 5.06 22.54 32.41
N ALA A 424 4.33 22.12 33.46
CA ALA A 424 4.75 22.28 34.85
C ALA A 424 5.97 21.40 35.20
N LEU A 425 6.10 20.21 34.60
CA LEU A 425 7.28 19.37 34.76
C LEU A 425 8.48 19.93 33.98
N ARG A 426 8.24 20.55 32.82
CA ARG A 426 9.30 21.17 32.01
C ARG A 426 9.86 22.44 32.64
N SER A 427 9.03 23.23 33.32
CA SER A 427 9.47 24.46 34.01
C SER A 427 10.29 24.20 35.27
N ARG A 428 10.20 22.99 35.85
CA ARG A 428 10.98 22.58 37.02
C ARG A 428 12.38 22.06 36.72
N ARG A 429 12.87 22.18 35.48
CA ARG A 429 14.27 21.85 35.20
C ARG A 429 15.18 22.85 35.93
N PRO A 430 16.07 22.39 36.83
CA PRO A 430 16.97 23.29 37.54
C PRO A 430 17.83 24.03 36.52
N ALA A 431 17.92 25.34 36.67
CA ALA A 431 18.79 26.16 35.85
C ALA A 431 20.22 25.58 35.93
N PRO A 432 20.92 25.39 34.80
CA PRO A 432 22.30 24.92 34.83
C PRO A 432 23.12 25.90 35.67
N ALA A 433 23.74 25.38 36.73
CA ALA A 433 24.62 26.16 37.60
C ALA A 433 25.65 26.87 36.73
N SER A 434 25.64 28.19 36.79
CA SER A 434 26.53 29.05 36.00
C SER A 434 27.98 28.67 36.28
N PHE A 435 28.76 28.58 35.20
CA PHE A 435 30.18 28.18 35.22
C PHE A 435 31.08 29.07 36.10
N ILE A 436 30.58 30.21 36.56
CA ILE A 436 31.32 31.18 37.37
C ILE A 436 31.55 30.68 38.81
N THR A 437 30.68 29.84 39.37
CA THR A 437 30.83 29.39 40.77
C THR A 437 31.78 28.19 40.93
N ARG A 438 32.14 27.50 39.84
CA ARG A 438 33.02 26.31 39.90
C ARG A 438 34.51 26.64 40.02
N SER A 439 34.93 27.87 39.77
CA SER A 439 36.35 28.27 39.86
C SER A 439 36.80 28.72 41.26
N MET A 440 35.89 28.94 42.21
CA MET A 440 36.26 29.35 43.57
C MET A 440 36.44 28.20 44.57
N ALA A 441 35.93 27.00 44.27
CA ALA A 441 36.03 25.84 45.16
C ALA A 441 37.35 25.03 45.01
N ARG A 442 38.32 25.56 44.25
CA ARG A 442 39.60 24.90 43.96
C ARG A 442 40.79 25.79 44.38
N ARG A 443 40.81 26.18 45.65
CA ARG A 443 42.00 26.72 46.34
C ARG A 443 42.09 26.16 47.74
#